data_AF-A0A920P4M6-F1
#
_entry.id   AF-A0A920P4M6-F1
#
_cell.length_a   1.000
_cell.length_b   1.000
_cell.length_c   1.000
_cell.angle_alpha   90.00
_cell.angle_beta   90.00
_cell.angle_gamma   90.00
#
_symmetry.space_group_name_H-M   'P 1'
#
loop_
_entity.id
_entity.type
_entity.pdbx_description
1 polymer ?
#
loop_
_entity_poly.entity_id
_entity_poly.type
_entity_poly.pdbx_seq_one_letter_code
_entity_poly.pdbx_strand_id
1 'polypeptide(L)'
;MERGLRWDEVEIIATEPTKYGSALHSVSTQLGIPVTYAVGLPIERTRTGRVVKAYLDWIEEGFQADLIRRLLEAGDLRPREAQDGPSALDLARRFRFLRIGWGRERYFTQIRSAIDGIEWLRPRRLESEQDFEQRCKKTRNELEALRGILFPPLKATPRVPDRFGQDGRPVSPAELAQGLRSFLRRAPDC
;
A
#
# COMPACT_ATOMS: atom_id res chain seq x y z
N MET A 1 -15.32 -7.44 48.68
CA MET A 1 -14.16 -8.35 48.67
C MET A 1 -13.64 -8.39 47.24
N GLU A 2 -12.46 -7.84 46.97
CA GLU A 2 -11.73 -8.14 45.74
C GLU A 2 -11.16 -9.56 45.87
N ARG A 3 -11.62 -10.48 45.03
CA ARG A 3 -11.00 -11.80 44.91
C ARG A 3 -9.68 -11.57 44.17
N GLY A 4 -8.56 -11.63 44.88
CA GLY A 4 -7.20 -11.47 44.32
C GLY A 4 -6.78 -12.62 43.40
N LEU A 5 -7.53 -12.83 42.31
CA LEU A 5 -7.24 -13.80 41.27
C LEU A 5 -6.00 -13.37 40.48
N ARG A 6 -5.25 -14.36 40.00
CA ARG A 6 -4.12 -14.12 39.10
C ARG A 6 -4.61 -13.97 37.66
N TRP A 7 -3.83 -13.29 36.82
CA TRP A 7 -4.21 -13.05 35.42
C TRP A 7 -4.31 -14.32 34.58
N ASP A 8 -3.54 -15.35 34.91
CA ASP A 8 -3.55 -16.67 34.27
C ASP A 8 -4.78 -17.52 34.64
N GLU A 9 -5.58 -17.07 35.61
CA GLU A 9 -6.82 -17.73 36.04
C GLU A 9 -8.07 -17.12 35.37
N VAL A 10 -7.90 -16.14 34.50
CA VAL A 10 -9.00 -15.40 33.85
C VAL A 10 -8.95 -15.60 32.33
N GLU A 11 -10.03 -16.12 31.77
CA GLU A 11 -10.23 -16.23 30.33
C GLU A 11 -11.49 -15.47 29.90
N ILE A 12 -11.38 -14.76 28.76
CA ILE A 12 -12.52 -14.09 28.12
C ILE A 12 -12.81 -14.79 26.79
N ILE A 13 -13.96 -15.45 26.71
CA ILE A 13 -14.43 -16.10 25.48
C ILE A 13 -15.36 -15.14 24.75
N ALA A 14 -15.03 -14.86 23.49
CA ALA A 14 -15.84 -14.01 22.61
C ALA A 14 -16.33 -14.80 21.39
N THR A 15 -17.55 -14.51 20.93
CA THR A 15 -18.18 -15.19 19.78
C THR A 15 -17.46 -14.92 18.46
N GLU A 16 -16.82 -13.76 18.32
CA GLU A 16 -15.98 -13.39 17.16
C GLU A 16 -14.57 -12.99 17.65
N PRO A 17 -13.66 -13.94 17.88
CA PRO A 17 -12.35 -13.67 18.49
C PRO A 17 -11.52 -12.61 17.75
N THR A 18 -11.60 -12.55 16.42
CA THR A 18 -10.87 -11.57 15.59
C THR A 18 -11.38 -10.14 15.76
N LYS A 19 -12.71 -9.98 15.83
CA LYS A 19 -13.38 -8.68 16.00
C LYS A 19 -13.23 -8.15 17.42
N TYR A 20 -13.56 -8.98 18.42
CA TYR A 20 -13.48 -8.58 19.82
C TYR A 20 -12.04 -8.52 20.32
N GLY A 21 -11.14 -9.38 19.83
CA GLY A 21 -9.73 -9.37 20.22
C GLY A 21 -9.06 -8.02 19.99
N SER A 22 -9.39 -7.34 18.88
CA SER A 22 -8.88 -5.98 18.60
C SER A 22 -9.38 -4.93 19.61
N ALA A 23 -10.65 -4.98 19.98
CA ALA A 23 -11.23 -4.04 20.95
C ALA A 23 -10.67 -4.30 22.36
N LEU A 24 -10.60 -5.57 22.75
CA LEU A 24 -10.01 -6.01 24.01
C LEU A 24 -8.54 -5.61 24.12
N HIS A 25 -7.77 -5.72 23.04
CA HIS A 25 -6.38 -5.26 23.01
C HIS A 25 -6.24 -3.77 23.30
N SER A 26 -7.06 -2.93 22.64
CA SER A 26 -7.00 -1.49 22.88
C SER A 26 -7.31 -1.15 24.34
N VAL A 27 -8.32 -1.79 24.92
CA VAL A 27 -8.70 -1.59 26.32
C VAL A 27 -7.62 -2.11 27.27
N SER A 28 -7.09 -3.31 27.04
CA SER A 28 -6.05 -3.89 27.89
C SER A 28 -4.77 -3.05 27.88
N THR A 29 -4.35 -2.57 26.70
CA THR A 29 -3.19 -1.66 26.58
C THR A 29 -3.43 -0.35 27.32
N GLN A 30 -4.61 0.25 27.19
CA GLN A 30 -4.97 1.47 27.90
C GLN A 30 -4.94 1.30 29.43
N LEU A 31 -5.38 0.13 29.92
CA LEU A 31 -5.42 -0.20 31.34
C LEU A 31 -4.12 -0.80 31.88
N GLY A 32 -3.12 -1.04 31.04
CA GLY A 32 -1.87 -1.71 31.42
C GLY A 32 -2.04 -3.18 31.83
N ILE A 33 -3.09 -3.85 31.35
CA ILE A 33 -3.40 -5.25 31.67
C ILE A 33 -2.69 -6.17 30.67
N PRO A 34 -1.85 -7.12 31.13
CA PRO A 34 -1.21 -8.09 30.24
C PRO A 34 -2.24 -9.08 29.72
N VAL A 35 -2.24 -9.32 28.41
CA VAL A 35 -3.18 -10.24 27.74
C VAL A 35 -2.49 -11.06 26.66
N THR A 36 -2.96 -12.28 26.46
CA THR A 36 -2.57 -13.16 25.36
C THR A 36 -3.79 -13.49 24.50
N TYR A 37 -3.55 -13.87 23.24
CA TYR A 37 -4.62 -14.19 22.29
C TYR A 37 -4.41 -15.58 21.71
N ALA A 38 -5.40 -16.47 21.88
CA ALA A 38 -5.32 -17.84 21.36
C ALA A 38 -5.19 -17.89 19.82
N VAL A 39 -5.82 -16.97 19.10
CA VAL A 39 -5.82 -16.91 17.63
C VAL A 39 -5.00 -15.75 17.06
N GLY A 40 -4.29 -15.00 17.92
CA GLY A 40 -3.60 -13.78 17.55
C GLY A 40 -4.53 -12.60 17.24
N LEU A 41 -3.95 -11.54 16.69
CA LEU A 41 -4.66 -10.33 16.24
C LEU A 41 -4.58 -10.19 14.72
N PRO A 42 -5.53 -9.48 14.07
CA PRO A 42 -5.48 -9.21 12.64
C PRO A 42 -4.17 -8.55 12.20
N ILE A 43 -3.56 -9.05 11.14
CA ILE A 43 -2.24 -8.60 10.66
C ILE A 43 -2.28 -7.13 10.20
N GLU A 44 -3.42 -6.69 9.69
CA GLU A 44 -3.72 -5.34 9.18
C GLU A 44 -3.63 -4.24 10.25
N ARG A 45 -3.53 -4.62 11.53
CA ARG A 45 -3.22 -3.70 12.62
C ARG A 45 -1.81 -3.12 12.51
N THR A 46 -0.90 -3.81 11.83
CA THR A 46 0.46 -3.34 11.57
C THR A 46 0.56 -2.80 10.15
N ARG A 47 1.43 -1.79 9.94
CA ARG A 47 1.73 -1.26 8.60
C ARG A 47 2.21 -2.38 7.66
N THR A 48 3.19 -3.16 8.10
CA THR A 48 3.72 -4.31 7.36
C THR A 48 2.61 -5.27 6.97
N GLY A 49 1.72 -5.62 7.91
CA GLY A 49 0.60 -6.50 7.64
C GLY A 49 -0.40 -5.96 6.61
N ARG A 50 -0.73 -4.67 6.65
CA ARG A 50 -1.56 -4.04 5.61
C ARG A 50 -0.91 -4.12 4.23
N VAL A 51 0.40 -3.87 4.15
CA VAL A 51 1.15 -3.92 2.89
C VAL A 51 1.24 -5.34 2.36
N VAL A 52 1.48 -6.35 3.22
CA VAL A 52 1.47 -7.77 2.84
C VAL A 52 0.10 -8.18 2.29
N LYS A 53 -0.96 -7.90 3.05
CA LYS A 53 -2.32 -8.24 2.62
C LYS A 53 -2.67 -7.57 1.30
N ALA A 54 -2.46 -6.27 1.20
CA ALA A 54 -2.78 -5.52 0.00
C ALA A 54 -1.99 -6.00 -1.23
N TYR A 55 -0.74 -6.46 -1.07
CA TYR A 55 0.02 -7.07 -2.18
C TYR A 55 -0.63 -8.37 -2.69
N LEU A 56 -1.06 -9.24 -1.78
CA LEU A 56 -1.71 -10.50 -2.14
C LEU A 56 -3.08 -10.24 -2.80
N ASP A 57 -3.90 -9.39 -2.20
CA ASP A 57 -5.18 -8.96 -2.76
C ASP A 57 -4.98 -8.30 -4.13
N TRP A 58 -3.90 -7.51 -4.30
CA TRP A 58 -3.59 -6.84 -5.56
C TRP A 58 -3.32 -7.83 -6.67
N ILE A 59 -2.63 -8.93 -6.38
CA ILE A 59 -2.41 -10.01 -7.35
C ILE A 59 -3.72 -10.75 -7.63
N GLU A 60 -4.43 -11.16 -6.58
CA GLU A 60 -5.66 -11.94 -6.67
C GLU A 60 -6.75 -11.21 -7.47
N GLU A 61 -6.91 -9.91 -7.26
CA GLU A 61 -7.92 -9.08 -7.93
C GLU A 61 -7.50 -8.62 -9.34
N GLY A 62 -6.36 -9.11 -9.86
CA GLY A 62 -5.87 -8.78 -11.19
C GLY A 62 -5.29 -7.37 -11.30
N PHE A 63 -4.55 -6.95 -10.28
CA PHE A 63 -3.84 -5.66 -10.16
C PHE A 63 -4.74 -4.41 -10.09
N GLN A 64 -5.81 -4.44 -9.28
CA GLN A 64 -6.70 -3.29 -9.08
C GLN A 64 -5.97 -2.07 -8.50
N ALA A 65 -6.18 -0.90 -9.11
CA ALA A 65 -5.54 0.36 -8.71
C ALA A 65 -6.04 0.88 -7.36
N ASP A 66 -7.27 0.57 -6.97
CA ASP A 66 -7.84 1.06 -5.71
C ASP A 66 -7.07 0.59 -4.47
N LEU A 67 -6.47 -0.62 -4.51
CA LEU A 67 -5.61 -1.12 -3.43
C LEU A 67 -4.36 -0.24 -3.26
N ILE A 68 -3.67 0.06 -4.36
CA ILE A 68 -2.49 0.93 -4.36
C ILE A 68 -2.86 2.35 -3.93
N ARG A 69 -3.99 2.87 -4.41
CA ARG A 69 -4.49 4.19 -4.00
C ARG A 69 -4.70 4.27 -2.49
N ARG A 70 -5.36 3.27 -1.87
CA ARG A 70 -5.57 3.23 -0.42
C ARG A 70 -4.26 3.22 0.35
N LEU A 71 -3.27 2.45 -0.09
CA LEU A 71 -1.95 2.41 0.54
C LEU A 71 -1.19 3.74 0.43
N LEU A 72 -1.28 4.42 -0.72
CA LEU A 72 -0.71 5.76 -0.90
C LEU A 72 -1.41 6.78 0.00
N GLU A 73 -2.75 6.75 0.07
CA GLU A 73 -3.55 7.64 0.93
C GLU A 73 -3.22 7.45 2.42
N ALA A 74 -3.02 6.21 2.86
CA ALA A 74 -2.60 5.86 4.22
C ALA A 74 -1.11 6.16 4.51
N GLY A 75 -0.31 6.49 3.49
CA GLY A 75 1.13 6.65 3.62
C GLY A 75 1.89 5.35 3.89
N ASP A 76 1.25 4.20 3.65
CA ASP A 76 1.82 2.87 3.81
C ASP A 76 2.83 2.55 2.69
N LEU A 77 2.79 3.28 1.57
CA LEU A 77 3.80 3.23 0.50
C LEU A 77 4.47 4.59 0.30
N ARG A 78 5.80 4.61 0.26
CA ARG A 78 6.61 5.80 -0.03
C ARG A 78 7.81 5.48 -0.93
N PRO A 79 8.33 6.47 -1.69
CA PRO A 79 9.60 6.33 -2.38
C PRO A 79 10.73 6.18 -1.37
N ARG A 80 11.71 5.33 -1.65
CA ARG A 80 12.80 5.02 -0.72
C ARG A 80 13.72 6.22 -0.44
N GLU A 81 13.81 7.15 -1.38
CA GLU A 81 14.77 8.28 -1.37
C GLU A 81 14.11 9.61 -0.97
N ALA A 82 12.84 9.60 -0.56
CA ALA A 82 12.06 10.80 -0.33
C ALA A 82 12.07 11.23 1.15
N GLN A 83 13.17 11.83 1.62
CA GLN A 83 13.09 12.67 2.83
C GLN A 83 12.36 14.00 2.53
N ASP A 84 12.53 14.54 1.31
CA ASP A 84 11.87 15.76 0.80
C ASP A 84 10.97 15.50 -0.44
N GLY A 85 10.40 14.29 -0.56
CA GLY A 85 9.58 13.93 -1.71
C GLY A 85 8.12 14.40 -1.64
N PRO A 86 7.32 14.14 -2.69
CA PRO A 86 5.90 14.47 -2.70
C PRO A 86 5.15 13.82 -1.53
N SER A 87 4.18 14.54 -0.96
CA SER A 87 3.38 14.02 0.14
C SER A 87 2.57 12.78 -0.30
N ALA A 88 2.22 11.91 0.66
CA ALA A 88 1.37 10.75 0.39
C ALA A 88 0.05 11.14 -0.30
N LEU A 89 -0.52 12.28 0.09
CA LEU A 89 -1.74 12.81 -0.51
C LEU A 89 -1.52 13.32 -1.94
N ASP A 90 -0.41 13.99 -2.23
CA ASP A 90 -0.05 14.40 -3.59
C ASP A 90 0.13 13.16 -4.51
N LEU A 91 0.81 12.12 -4.01
CA LEU A 91 0.99 10.86 -4.74
C LEU A 91 -0.34 10.16 -5.02
N ALA A 92 -1.21 10.04 -4.02
CA ALA A 92 -2.53 9.44 -4.17
C ALA A 92 -3.40 10.20 -5.18
N ARG A 93 -3.40 11.54 -5.11
CA ARG A 93 -4.10 12.40 -6.06
C ARG A 93 -3.55 12.22 -7.46
N ARG A 94 -2.22 12.27 -7.63
CA ARG A 94 -1.58 12.06 -8.94
C ARG A 94 -1.91 10.68 -9.52
N PHE A 95 -1.83 9.64 -8.69
CA PHE A 95 -2.13 8.28 -9.09
C PHE A 95 -3.58 8.13 -9.59
N ARG A 96 -4.55 8.77 -8.93
CA ARG A 96 -5.95 8.80 -9.36
C ARG A 96 -6.13 9.35 -10.79
N PHE A 97 -5.34 10.34 -11.19
CA PHE A 97 -5.40 10.92 -12.54
C PHE A 97 -4.81 10.04 -13.64
N LEU A 98 -4.05 8.99 -13.30
CA LEU A 98 -3.50 8.05 -14.28
C LEU A 98 -4.54 7.11 -14.88
N ARG A 99 -5.78 7.09 -14.34
CA ARG A 99 -6.92 6.27 -14.83
C ARG A 99 -6.58 4.79 -15.01
N ILE A 100 -5.67 4.27 -14.18
CA ILE A 100 -5.38 2.84 -14.11
C ILE A 100 -6.59 2.19 -13.43
N GLY A 101 -7.25 1.25 -14.12
CA GLY A 101 -8.30 0.43 -13.52
C GLY A 101 -7.72 -0.82 -12.85
N TRP A 102 -7.28 -1.77 -13.68
CA TRP A 102 -6.68 -3.04 -13.25
C TRP A 102 -5.45 -3.36 -14.10
N GLY A 103 -4.87 -4.55 -14.00
CA GLY A 103 -3.89 -5.11 -14.94
C GLY A 103 -2.47 -4.57 -14.79
N ARG A 104 -1.50 -5.48 -14.64
CA ARG A 104 -0.07 -5.19 -14.43
C ARG A 104 0.52 -4.22 -15.45
N GLU A 105 0.29 -4.47 -16.74
CA GLU A 105 0.92 -3.69 -17.81
C GLU A 105 0.43 -2.23 -17.85
N ARG A 106 -0.80 -1.96 -17.38
CA ARG A 106 -1.35 -0.59 -17.38
C ARG A 106 -0.61 0.34 -16.42
N TYR A 107 -0.02 -0.18 -15.34
CA TYR A 107 0.82 0.65 -14.48
C TYR A 107 2.04 1.16 -15.23
N PHE A 108 2.70 0.30 -16.01
CA PHE A 108 3.87 0.69 -16.79
C PHE A 108 3.50 1.68 -17.88
N THR A 109 2.46 1.39 -18.66
CA THR A 109 2.06 2.24 -19.79
C THR A 109 1.54 3.60 -19.32
N GLN A 110 0.60 3.66 -18.37
CA GLN A 110 0.01 4.92 -17.93
C GLN A 110 1.02 5.83 -17.22
N ILE A 111 1.91 5.28 -16.39
CA ILE A 111 2.95 6.09 -15.72
C ILE A 111 3.95 6.64 -16.75
N ARG A 112 4.40 5.82 -17.72
CA ARG A 112 5.30 6.29 -18.79
C ARG A 112 4.65 7.38 -19.64
N SER A 113 3.45 7.12 -20.16
CA SER A 113 2.71 8.10 -20.96
C SER A 113 2.45 9.41 -20.22
N ALA A 114 2.19 9.35 -18.90
CA ALA A 114 2.03 10.55 -18.09
C ALA A 114 3.34 11.34 -17.91
N ILE A 115 4.49 10.67 -17.81
CA ILE A 115 5.81 11.32 -17.74
C ILE A 115 6.13 11.97 -19.09
N ASP A 116 5.98 11.24 -20.18
CA ASP A 116 6.25 11.73 -21.54
C ASP A 116 5.29 12.89 -21.90
N GLY A 117 4.06 12.84 -21.42
CA GLY A 117 3.04 13.88 -21.60
C GLY A 117 3.39 15.24 -20.98
N ILE A 118 4.37 15.31 -20.07
CA ILE A 118 4.79 16.57 -19.43
C ILE A 118 5.34 17.55 -20.46
N GLU A 119 6.06 17.06 -21.47
CA GLU A 119 6.68 17.89 -22.53
C GLU A 119 5.63 18.63 -23.36
N TRP A 120 4.42 18.10 -23.41
CA TRP A 120 3.30 18.64 -24.18
C TRP A 120 2.39 19.56 -23.35
N LEU A 121 2.69 19.75 -22.06
CA LEU A 121 1.92 20.68 -21.23
C LEU A 121 2.04 22.11 -21.77
N ARG A 122 0.99 22.88 -21.55
CA ARG A 122 0.94 24.31 -21.88
C ARG A 122 0.66 25.13 -20.62
N PRO A 123 1.17 26.37 -20.56
CA PRO A 123 0.77 27.32 -19.53
C PRO A 123 -0.74 27.52 -19.54
N ARG A 124 -1.34 27.69 -18.37
CA ARG A 124 -2.75 28.10 -18.27
C ARG A 124 -2.86 29.60 -18.60
N ARG A 125 -4.06 30.06 -18.96
CA ARG A 125 -4.34 31.43 -19.46
C ARG A 125 -3.82 32.58 -18.56
N LEU A 126 -3.66 32.34 -17.26
CA LEU A 126 -3.21 33.34 -16.26
C LEU A 126 -2.01 32.85 -15.44
N GLU A 127 -1.32 31.80 -15.89
CA GLU A 127 -0.19 31.22 -15.16
C GLU A 127 1.11 31.92 -15.58
N SER A 128 1.91 32.33 -14.60
CA SER A 128 3.25 32.87 -14.87
C SER A 128 4.17 31.77 -15.41
N GLU A 129 5.25 32.15 -16.09
CA GLU A 129 6.25 31.18 -16.58
C GLU A 129 6.87 30.39 -15.41
N GLN A 130 7.19 31.06 -14.30
CA GLN A 130 7.70 30.44 -13.08
C GLN A 130 6.71 29.44 -12.47
N ASP A 131 5.42 29.77 -12.40
CA ASP A 131 4.39 28.86 -11.89
C ASP A 131 4.22 27.65 -12.81
N PHE A 132 4.28 27.85 -14.12
CA PHE A 132 4.22 26.78 -15.11
C PHE A 132 5.39 25.80 -14.95
N GLU A 133 6.62 26.30 -14.88
CA GLU A 133 7.82 25.51 -14.64
C GLU A 133 7.72 24.72 -13.33
N GLN A 134 7.29 25.37 -12.26
CA GLN A 134 7.15 24.75 -10.95
C GLN A 134 6.06 23.66 -10.96
N ARG A 135 4.94 23.87 -11.67
CA ARG A 135 3.91 22.84 -11.85
C ARG A 135 4.42 21.64 -12.65
N CYS A 136 5.18 21.88 -13.72
CA CYS A 136 5.80 20.83 -14.52
C CYS A 136 6.81 20.02 -13.68
N LYS A 137 7.67 20.70 -12.91
CA LYS A 137 8.62 20.08 -11.98
C LYS A 137 7.92 19.26 -10.90
N LYS A 138 6.90 19.82 -10.24
CA LYS A 138 6.09 19.10 -9.24
C LYS A 138 5.44 17.86 -9.83
N THR A 139 4.82 17.98 -11.00
CA THR A 139 4.17 16.86 -11.70
C THR A 139 5.17 15.76 -12.06
N ARG A 140 6.36 16.14 -12.57
CA ARG A 140 7.45 15.19 -12.86
C ARG A 140 7.89 14.45 -11.61
N ASN A 141 8.14 15.17 -10.52
CA ASN A 141 8.59 14.58 -9.26
C ASN A 141 7.57 13.57 -8.70
N GLU A 142 6.27 13.89 -8.77
CA GLU A 142 5.19 12.98 -8.34
C GLU A 142 5.14 11.70 -9.19
N LEU A 143 5.22 11.83 -10.51
CA LEU A 143 5.17 10.68 -11.42
C LEU A 143 6.42 9.79 -11.30
N GLU A 144 7.58 10.42 -11.12
CA GLU A 144 8.84 9.74 -10.87
C GLU A 144 8.84 8.98 -9.53
N ALA A 145 8.26 9.60 -8.49
CA ALA A 145 8.02 8.94 -7.21
C ALA A 145 7.09 7.72 -7.35
N LEU A 146 5.97 7.85 -8.06
CA LEU A 146 5.06 6.73 -8.34
C LEU A 146 5.76 5.62 -9.14
N ARG A 147 6.58 5.97 -10.14
CA ARG A 147 7.41 5.03 -10.89
C ARG A 147 8.36 4.28 -9.98
N GLY A 148 9.06 5.00 -9.10
CA GLY A 148 10.00 4.44 -8.13
C GLY A 148 9.34 3.51 -7.12
N ILE A 149 8.11 3.79 -6.69
CA ILE A 149 7.32 2.92 -5.81
C ILE A 149 6.89 1.66 -6.54
N LEU A 150 6.29 1.78 -7.72
CA LEU A 150 5.49 0.70 -8.31
C LEU A 150 6.25 -0.19 -9.29
N PHE A 151 7.20 0.36 -10.06
CA PHE A 151 7.88 -0.44 -11.09
C PHE A 151 8.72 -1.57 -10.51
N PRO A 152 9.52 -1.35 -9.46
CA PRO A 152 10.34 -2.42 -8.89
C PRO A 152 9.54 -3.62 -8.34
N PRO A 153 8.47 -3.46 -7.54
CA PRO A 153 7.65 -4.59 -7.13
C PRO A 153 6.89 -5.21 -8.30
N LEU A 154 6.35 -4.42 -9.23
CA LEU A 154 5.70 -4.96 -10.42
C LEU A 154 6.65 -5.81 -11.26
N LYS A 155 7.93 -5.45 -11.38
CA LYS A 155 8.94 -6.24 -12.12
C LYS A 155 9.31 -7.52 -11.36
N ALA A 156 9.46 -7.44 -10.04
CA ALA A 156 9.81 -8.58 -9.20
C ALA A 156 8.65 -9.57 -9.00
N THR A 157 7.40 -9.11 -9.19
CA THR A 157 6.22 -9.98 -9.11
C THR A 157 6.21 -10.92 -10.31
N PRO A 158 6.09 -12.25 -10.11
CA PRO A 158 5.99 -13.21 -11.21
C PRO A 158 4.76 -12.93 -12.08
N ARG A 159 4.78 -13.42 -13.33
CA ARG A 159 3.57 -13.39 -14.17
C ARG A 159 2.59 -14.42 -13.61
N VAL A 160 1.51 -13.89 -13.06
CA VAL A 160 0.36 -14.62 -12.54
C VAL A 160 -0.78 -14.44 -13.54
N PRO A 161 -1.64 -15.46 -13.72
CA PRO A 161 -2.83 -15.31 -14.54
C PRO A 161 -3.61 -14.08 -14.05
N ASP A 162 -4.11 -13.26 -14.98
CA ASP A 162 -5.01 -12.19 -14.58
C ASP A 162 -6.38 -12.76 -14.18
N ARG A 163 -7.33 -11.88 -13.79
CA ARG A 163 -8.68 -12.29 -13.38
C ARG A 163 -9.46 -13.11 -14.43
N PHE A 164 -8.98 -13.15 -15.68
CA PHE A 164 -9.57 -13.94 -16.76
C PHE A 164 -8.86 -15.29 -16.97
N GLY A 165 -7.87 -15.62 -16.14
CA GLY A 165 -7.15 -16.90 -16.19
C GLY A 165 -6.21 -17.02 -17.40
N GLN A 166 -5.94 -15.91 -18.11
CA GLN A 166 -5.06 -15.93 -19.28
C GLN A 166 -3.59 -15.80 -18.86
N ASP A 167 -2.71 -16.56 -19.53
CA ASP A 167 -1.25 -16.40 -19.54
C ASP A 167 -0.47 -16.53 -18.21
N GLY A 168 -0.81 -17.53 -17.37
CA GLY A 168 -0.02 -17.82 -16.18
C GLY A 168 0.43 -19.27 -16.07
N ARG A 169 1.74 -19.49 -15.98
CA ARG A 169 2.29 -20.75 -15.45
C ARG A 169 2.02 -20.82 -13.93
N PRO A 170 1.95 -22.01 -13.33
CA PRO A 170 1.96 -22.13 -11.88
C PRO A 170 3.14 -21.36 -11.28
N VAL A 171 2.86 -20.55 -10.27
CA VAL A 171 3.85 -19.71 -9.58
C VAL A 171 4.12 -20.29 -8.20
N SER A 172 5.39 -20.47 -7.85
CA SER A 172 5.76 -20.95 -6.53
C SER A 172 5.59 -19.86 -5.45
N PRO A 173 5.36 -20.23 -4.18
CA PRO A 173 5.35 -19.27 -3.08
C PRO A 173 6.65 -18.47 -2.97
N ALA A 174 7.79 -19.08 -3.31
CA ALA A 174 9.10 -18.41 -3.32
C ALA A 174 9.17 -17.28 -4.37
N GLU A 175 8.61 -17.48 -5.56
CA GLU A 175 8.53 -16.42 -6.57
C GLU A 175 7.61 -15.28 -6.14
N LEU A 176 6.45 -15.58 -5.53
CA LEU A 176 5.57 -14.53 -4.96
C LEU A 176 6.26 -13.74 -3.85
N ALA A 177 7.03 -14.42 -3.00
CA ALA A 177 7.77 -13.80 -1.90
C ALA A 177 8.83 -12.79 -2.39
N GLN A 178 9.41 -12.99 -3.58
CA GLN A 178 10.34 -12.02 -4.18
C GLN A 178 9.64 -10.69 -4.52
N GLY A 179 8.46 -10.77 -5.14
CA GLY A 179 7.63 -9.58 -5.40
C GLY A 179 7.17 -8.91 -4.12
N LEU A 180 6.73 -9.70 -3.12
CA LEU A 180 6.33 -9.18 -1.82
C LEU A 180 7.47 -8.45 -1.11
N ARG A 181 8.68 -9.03 -1.09
CA ARG A 181 9.87 -8.38 -0.51
C ARG A 181 10.19 -7.06 -1.21
N SER A 182 10.04 -7.00 -2.53
CA SER A 182 10.23 -5.76 -3.30
C SER A 182 9.17 -4.70 -2.95
N PHE A 183 7.94 -5.12 -2.68
CA PHE A 183 6.84 -4.26 -2.27
C PHE A 183 7.00 -3.75 -0.84
N LEU A 184 7.39 -4.61 0.10
CA LEU A 184 7.67 -4.27 1.50
C LEU A 184 8.79 -3.23 1.65
N ARG A 185 9.79 -3.23 0.77
CA ARG A 185 10.83 -2.18 0.73
C ARG A 185 10.29 -0.78 0.41
N ARG A 186 9.01 -0.66 0.06
CA ARG A 186 8.31 0.62 -0.15
C ARG A 186 7.48 1.03 1.05
N ALA A 187 7.32 0.16 2.04
CA ALA A 187 6.78 0.53 3.33
C ALA A 187 7.86 1.26 4.13
N PRO A 188 7.58 2.44 4.71
CA PRO A 188 8.52 3.08 5.62
C PRO A 188 8.74 2.21 6.86
N ASP A 189 9.98 2.18 7.36
CA ASP A 189 10.30 1.55 8.64
C ASP A 189 9.39 2.15 9.75
N CYS A 190 8.93 1.29 10.66
CA CYS A 190 8.06 1.67 11.77
C CYS A 190 8.87 2.26 12.92
#